data_AF-A0A943HM44-F1
#
_entry.id   AF-A0A943HM44-F1
#
_cell.length_a   1.000
_cell.length_b   1.000
_cell.length_c   1.000
_cell.angle_alpha   90.00
_cell.angle_beta   90.00
_cell.angle_gamma   90.00
#
_symmetry.space_group_name_H-M   'P 1'
#
loop_
_entity.id
_entity.type
_entity.pdbx_description
1 polymer ?
#
loop_
_entity_poly.entity_id
_entity_poly.type
_entity_poly.pdbx_seq_one_letter_code
_entity_poly.pdbx_strand_id
1 'polypeptide(L)'
;MEKAERDSLKLGRLRWLWFLPAICMFLGTRTSFGTVAALTLAAVFGFAFNKICRKGSRIIICEEIIKDMREGLDRAGFGDTVFEIKSLNIGLVVRVYLIQARNRAEIYSKVISDRLEASWYKKHIWLTQVVDVERAEAIGDARRVLNDALIEDIKEKTEGRGKE
;
A
#
# COMPACT_ATOMS: atom_id res chain seq x y z
N MET A 1 13.24 9.46 -11.91
CA MET A 1 12.23 9.66 -10.85
C MET A 1 10.88 9.89 -11.49
N GLU A 2 10.00 8.90 -11.35
CA GLU A 2 8.63 8.96 -11.86
C GLU A 2 7.78 9.98 -11.10
N LYS A 3 6.68 10.41 -11.72
CA LYS A 3 5.76 11.40 -11.13
C LYS A 3 5.16 10.90 -9.80
N ALA A 4 4.77 9.62 -9.75
CA ALA A 4 4.24 8.97 -8.55
C ALA A 4 5.26 8.88 -7.40
N GLU A 5 6.52 8.57 -7.72
CA GLU A 5 7.61 8.57 -6.74
C GLU A 5 7.78 9.96 -6.11
N ARG A 6 7.82 11.00 -6.95
CA ARG A 6 7.95 12.39 -6.50
C ARG A 6 6.76 12.82 -5.64
N ASP A 7 5.54 12.45 -6.03
CA ASP A 7 4.33 12.84 -5.31
C ASP A 7 4.19 12.09 -3.98
N SER A 8 4.61 10.83 -3.90
CA SER A 8 4.69 10.08 -2.63
C SER A 8 5.73 10.70 -1.68
N LEU A 9 6.91 11.08 -2.19
CA LEU A 9 7.96 11.76 -1.41
C LEU A 9 7.52 13.16 -0.96
N LYS A 10 6.83 13.91 -1.81
CA LYS A 10 6.23 15.20 -1.45
C LYS A 10 5.21 15.05 -0.33
N LEU A 11 4.31 14.07 -0.40
CA LEU A 11 3.34 13.81 0.68
C LEU A 11 4.05 13.39 1.98
N GLY A 12 5.13 12.62 1.89
CA GLY A 12 5.98 12.29 3.03
C GLY A 12 6.64 13.52 3.68
N ARG A 13 7.04 14.50 2.87
CA ARG A 13 7.60 15.78 3.33
C ARG A 13 6.52 16.73 3.86
N LEU A 14 5.38 16.80 3.19
CA LEU A 14 4.20 17.58 3.60
C LEU A 14 3.65 17.10 4.94
N ARG A 15 3.70 15.78 5.19
CA ARG A 15 3.39 15.17 6.49
C ARG A 15 4.25 15.75 7.59
N TRP A 16 5.53 16.04 7.33
CA TRP A 16 6.40 16.64 8.34
C TRP A 16 6.05 18.11 8.61
N LEU A 17 5.47 18.80 7.63
CA LEU A 17 4.99 20.19 7.72
C LEU A 17 3.64 20.35 8.43
N TRP A 18 3.09 19.30 9.05
CA TRP A 18 1.80 19.34 9.76
C TRP A 18 1.73 20.42 10.86
N PHE A 19 2.87 20.82 11.42
CA PHE A 19 2.95 21.88 12.42
C PHE A 19 2.59 23.26 11.88
N LEU A 20 2.87 23.56 10.60
CA LEU A 20 2.57 24.87 10.01
C LEU A 20 1.07 25.18 9.97
N PRO A 21 0.21 24.34 9.36
CA PRO A 21 -1.22 24.59 9.36
C PRO A 21 -1.82 24.47 10.77
N ALA A 22 -1.27 23.64 11.65
CA ALA A 22 -1.70 23.58 13.05
C ALA A 22 -1.41 24.88 13.83
N ILE A 23 -0.24 25.51 13.61
CA ILE A 23 0.11 26.81 14.19
C ILE A 23 -0.80 27.91 13.63
N CYS A 24 -1.05 27.93 12.32
CA CYS A 24 -2.00 28.88 11.71
C CYS A 24 -3.39 28.75 12.33
N MET A 25 -3.87 27.51 12.54
CA MET A 25 -5.16 27.25 13.16
C MET A 25 -5.18 27.74 14.62
N PHE A 26 -4.12 27.48 15.38
CA PHE A 26 -3.98 27.93 16.76
C PHE A 26 -4.01 29.46 16.87
N LEU A 27 -3.23 30.18 16.05
CA LEU A 27 -3.18 31.64 16.05
C LEU A 27 -4.54 32.25 15.70
N GLY A 28 -5.27 31.67 14.74
CA GLY A 28 -6.61 32.14 14.35
C GLY A 28 -7.71 31.87 15.37
N THR A 29 -7.65 30.73 16.08
CA THR A 29 -8.70 30.34 17.06
C THR A 29 -8.44 30.83 18.48
N ARG A 30 -7.19 31.16 18.82
CA ARG A 30 -6.82 31.66 20.15
C ARG A 30 -7.55 32.94 20.53
N THR A 31 -7.77 33.84 19.59
CA THR A 31 -8.44 35.13 19.84
C THR A 31 -9.93 34.97 20.14
N SER A 32 -10.56 33.92 19.60
CA SER A 32 -12.02 33.73 19.69
C SER A 32 -12.46 32.74 20.77
N PHE A 33 -11.65 31.70 21.05
CA PHE A 33 -12.04 30.59 21.93
C PHE A 33 -11.11 30.40 23.15
N GLY A 34 -10.08 31.23 23.29
CA GLY A 34 -9.09 31.10 24.35
C GLY A 34 -8.06 29.99 24.11
N THR A 35 -7.04 29.95 24.97
CA THR A 35 -5.83 29.14 24.76
C THR A 35 -6.08 27.63 24.80
N VAL A 36 -6.92 27.16 25.73
CA VAL A 36 -7.16 25.72 25.95
C VAL A 36 -7.89 25.11 24.76
N ALA A 37 -8.99 25.72 24.31
CA ALA A 37 -9.77 25.23 23.18
C ALA A 37 -8.98 25.26 21.87
N ALA A 38 -8.20 26.33 21.63
CA ALA A 38 -7.34 26.44 20.45
C ALA A 38 -6.26 25.35 20.40
N LEU A 39 -5.69 24.98 21.56
CA LEU A 39 -4.67 23.93 21.65
C LEU A 39 -5.25 22.55 21.33
N THR A 40 -6.42 22.22 21.87
CA THR A 40 -7.12 20.97 21.56
C THR A 40 -7.47 20.88 20.08
N LEU A 41 -7.97 21.96 19.49
CA LEU A 41 -8.36 22.00 18.08
C LEU A 41 -7.14 21.80 17.15
N ALA A 42 -6.02 22.47 17.45
CA ALA A 42 -4.78 22.33 16.71
C ALA A 42 -4.21 20.90 16.78
N ALA A 43 -4.29 20.25 17.95
CA ALA A 43 -3.87 18.86 18.12
C ALA A 43 -4.72 17.89 17.30
N VAL A 44 -6.04 18.05 17.33
CA VAL A 44 -6.98 17.24 16.53
C VAL A 44 -6.73 17.43 15.04
N PHE A 45 -6.56 18.68 14.59
CA PHE A 45 -6.26 18.99 13.19
C PHE A 45 -4.95 18.35 12.75
N GLY A 46 -3.88 18.48 13.54
CA GLY A 46 -2.58 17.89 13.24
C GLY A 46 -2.64 16.37 13.09
N PHE A 47 -3.36 15.69 13.98
CA PHE A 47 -3.58 14.25 13.91
C PHE A 47 -4.38 13.86 12.66
N ALA A 48 -5.48 14.57 12.37
CA ALA A 48 -6.30 14.33 11.19
C ALA A 48 -5.51 14.53 9.89
N PHE A 49 -4.73 15.62 9.79
CA PHE A 49 -3.90 15.94 8.63
C PHE A 49 -2.85 14.86 8.37
N ASN A 50 -2.14 14.41 9.41
CA ASN A 50 -1.16 13.32 9.30
C ASN A 50 -1.83 12.03 8.80
N LYS A 51 -3.04 11.71 9.31
CA LYS A 51 -3.81 10.54 8.86
C LYS A 51 -4.20 10.64 7.38
N ILE A 52 -4.63 11.82 6.93
CA ILE A 52 -5.00 12.07 5.53
C ILE A 52 -3.77 11.93 4.62
N CYS A 53 -2.63 12.56 4.95
CA CYS A 53 -1.41 12.44 4.16
C CYS A 53 -0.91 10.99 4.06
N ARG A 54 -0.96 10.22 5.16
CA ARG A 54 -0.60 8.79 5.15
C ARG A 54 -1.52 7.99 4.23
N LYS A 55 -2.84 8.23 4.30
CA LYS A 55 -3.82 7.55 3.44
C LYS A 55 -3.61 7.90 1.97
N GLY A 56 -3.42 9.19 1.64
CA GLY A 56 -3.17 9.66 0.27
C GLY A 56 -1.90 9.09 -0.33
N SER A 57 -0.79 9.09 0.42
CA SER A 57 0.46 8.49 -0.07
C SER A 57 0.33 6.99 -0.32
N ARG A 58 -0.45 6.26 0.51
CA ARG A 58 -0.73 4.83 0.27
C ARG A 58 -1.56 4.62 -0.99
N ILE A 59 -2.59 5.43 -1.23
CA ILE A 59 -3.43 5.32 -2.43
C ILE A 59 -2.58 5.47 -3.68
N ILE A 60 -1.72 6.49 -3.76
CA ILE A 60 -0.82 6.71 -4.91
C ILE A 60 0.10 5.51 -5.13
N ILE A 61 0.69 4.96 -4.06
CA ILE A 61 1.56 3.78 -4.18
C ILE A 61 0.76 2.57 -4.68
N CYS A 62 -0.44 2.34 -4.18
CA CYS A 62 -1.29 1.23 -4.62
C CYS A 62 -1.69 1.37 -6.10
N GLU A 63 -2.10 2.57 -6.53
CA GLU A 63 -2.43 2.86 -7.93
C GLU A 63 -1.24 2.63 -8.85
N GLU A 64 -0.05 3.09 -8.45
CA GLU A 64 1.17 2.88 -9.24
C GLU A 64 1.55 1.40 -9.33
N ILE A 65 1.44 0.63 -8.25
CA ILE A 65 1.68 -0.82 -8.26
C ILE A 65 0.75 -1.52 -9.27
N ILE A 66 -0.56 -1.23 -9.20
CA ILE A 66 -1.54 -1.85 -10.10
C ILE A 66 -1.23 -1.49 -11.55
N LYS A 67 -0.93 -0.21 -11.79
CA LYS A 67 -0.64 0.29 -13.13
C LYS A 67 0.63 -0.36 -13.71
N ASP A 68 1.73 -0.35 -12.96
CA ASP A 68 3.01 -0.91 -13.41
C ASP A 68 2.92 -2.43 -13.66
N MET A 69 2.27 -3.17 -12.76
CA MET A 69 2.07 -4.61 -12.97
C MET A 69 1.16 -4.92 -14.16
N ARG A 70 0.05 -4.18 -14.31
CA ARG A 70 -0.86 -4.32 -15.45
C ARG A 70 -0.12 -4.03 -16.76
N GLU A 71 0.63 -2.93 -16.84
CA GLU A 71 1.46 -2.63 -18.01
C GLU A 71 2.53 -3.71 -18.28
N GLY A 72 3.07 -4.34 -17.24
CA GLY A 72 3.99 -5.47 -17.36
C GLY A 72 3.36 -6.70 -17.98
N LEU A 73 2.16 -7.07 -17.53
CA LEU A 73 1.42 -8.22 -18.02
C LEU A 73 0.84 -7.97 -19.42
N ASP A 74 0.32 -6.77 -19.68
CA ASP A 74 -0.17 -6.38 -21.01
C ASP A 74 0.94 -6.46 -22.07
N ARG A 75 2.16 -5.99 -21.74
CA ARG A 75 3.33 -6.12 -22.64
C ARG A 75 3.77 -7.58 -22.83
N ALA A 76 3.52 -8.44 -21.84
CA ALA A 76 3.75 -9.88 -21.93
C ALA A 76 2.58 -10.63 -22.61
N GLY A 77 1.56 -9.91 -23.08
CA GLY A 77 0.41 -10.47 -23.80
C GLY A 77 -0.64 -11.13 -22.91
N PHE A 78 -0.76 -10.70 -21.65
CA PHE A 78 -1.71 -11.27 -20.69
C PHE A 78 -2.60 -10.18 -20.07
N GLY A 79 -3.90 -10.19 -20.40
CA GLY A 79 -4.85 -9.17 -19.97
C GLY A 79 -5.80 -9.57 -18.83
N ASP A 80 -6.05 -10.87 -18.63
CA ASP A 80 -7.05 -11.36 -17.67
C ASP A 80 -6.46 -11.48 -16.26
N THR A 81 -6.37 -10.33 -15.59
CA THR A 81 -5.70 -10.17 -14.30
C THR A 81 -6.59 -9.45 -13.29
N VAL A 82 -6.59 -9.92 -12.06
CA VAL A 82 -7.23 -9.25 -10.93
C VAL A 82 -6.17 -8.94 -9.87
N PHE A 83 -6.09 -7.67 -9.48
CA PHE A 83 -5.16 -7.19 -8.46
C PHE A 83 -5.89 -6.94 -7.16
N GLU A 84 -5.38 -7.49 -6.06
CA GLU A 84 -5.83 -7.17 -4.71
C GLU A 84 -4.64 -6.66 -3.90
N ILE A 85 -4.72 -5.43 -3.40
CA ILE A 85 -3.72 -4.86 -2.49
C ILE A 85 -4.34 -4.73 -1.11
N LYS A 86 -3.83 -5.50 -0.14
CA LYS A 86 -4.19 -5.36 1.27
C LYS A 86 -3.14 -4.54 2.01
N SER A 87 -3.60 -3.59 2.81
CA SER A 87 -2.74 -2.79 3.67
C SER A 87 -2.73 -3.37 5.08
N LEU A 88 -1.56 -3.81 5.55
CA LEU A 88 -1.33 -4.25 6.92
C LEU A 88 -0.47 -3.22 7.67
N ASN A 89 -0.36 -3.38 8.99
CA ASN A 89 0.52 -2.53 9.81
C ASN A 89 2.01 -2.68 9.44
N ILE A 90 2.39 -3.87 8.98
CA ILE A 90 3.77 -4.27 8.62
C ILE A 90 4.16 -3.87 7.19
N GLY A 91 3.20 -3.60 6.31
CA GLY A 91 3.44 -3.24 4.90
C GLY A 91 2.25 -3.55 4.00
N LEU A 92 2.47 -3.48 2.68
CA LEU A 92 1.47 -3.84 1.66
C LEU A 92 1.61 -5.31 1.25
N VAL A 93 0.49 -6.00 1.14
CA VAL A 93 0.41 -7.35 0.56
C VAL A 93 -0.23 -7.21 -0.81
N VAL A 94 0.52 -7.56 -1.84
CA VAL A 94 0.08 -7.47 -3.24
C VAL A 94 -0.27 -8.87 -3.72
N ARG A 95 -1.52 -9.09 -4.09
CA ARG A 95 -2.01 -10.35 -4.65
C ARG A 95 -2.38 -10.13 -6.10
N VAL A 96 -1.86 -11.01 -6.95
CA VAL A 96 -2.14 -11.01 -8.38
C VAL A 96 -2.78 -12.34 -8.73
N TYR A 97 -4.04 -12.28 -9.16
CA TYR A 97 -4.78 -13.42 -9.66
C TYR A 97 -4.70 -13.42 -11.18
N LEU A 98 -4.03 -14.40 -11.75
CA LEU A 98 -3.94 -14.62 -13.19
C LEU A 98 -5.08 -15.57 -13.57
N ILE A 99 -5.98 -15.17 -14.46
CA ILE A 99 -7.08 -16.02 -14.90
C ILE A 99 -6.64 -16.84 -16.11
N GLN A 100 -6.66 -18.17 -15.98
CA GLN A 100 -6.31 -19.11 -17.07
C GLN A 100 -4.88 -18.96 -17.60
N ALA A 101 -3.92 -18.57 -16.77
CA ALA A 101 -2.51 -18.49 -17.19
C ALA A 101 -1.91 -19.88 -17.45
N ARG A 102 -2.39 -20.92 -16.74
CA ARG A 102 -1.99 -22.33 -16.90
C ARG A 102 -0.46 -22.46 -16.95
N ASN A 103 0.08 -23.03 -18.03
CA ASN A 103 1.50 -23.27 -18.23
C ASN A 103 2.37 -21.99 -18.34
N ARG A 104 1.76 -20.81 -18.46
CA ARG A 104 2.47 -19.52 -18.51
C ARG A 104 2.48 -18.78 -17.18
N ALA A 105 1.82 -19.31 -16.14
CA ALA A 105 1.75 -18.68 -14.82
C ALA A 105 3.14 -18.39 -14.23
N GLU A 106 4.09 -19.31 -14.41
CA GLU A 106 5.47 -19.14 -13.93
C GLU A 106 6.20 -17.99 -14.66
N ILE A 107 5.99 -17.86 -15.97
CA ILE A 107 6.56 -16.78 -16.78
C ILE A 107 6.02 -15.43 -16.31
N TYR A 108 4.70 -15.32 -16.11
CA TYR A 108 4.08 -14.08 -15.65
C TYR A 108 4.45 -13.75 -14.20
N SER A 109 4.55 -14.75 -13.34
CA SER A 109 5.05 -14.59 -11.97
C SER A 109 6.46 -14.01 -11.95
N LYS A 110 7.35 -14.51 -12.82
CA LYS A 110 8.71 -13.99 -12.96
C LYS A 110 8.72 -12.54 -13.46
N VAL A 111 7.90 -12.20 -14.46
CA VAL A 111 7.77 -10.82 -14.95
C VAL A 111 7.30 -9.87 -13.85
N ILE A 112 6.32 -10.28 -13.04
CA ILE A 112 5.84 -9.50 -11.89
C ILE A 112 6.96 -9.33 -10.85
N SER A 113 7.66 -10.40 -10.53
CA SER A 113 8.76 -10.38 -9.55
C SER A 113 9.89 -9.46 -10.01
N ASP A 114 10.38 -9.62 -11.23
CA ASP A 114 11.50 -8.84 -11.78
C ASP A 114 11.17 -7.33 -11.81
N ARG A 115 9.92 -6.97 -12.16
CA ARG A 115 9.47 -5.57 -12.09
C ARG A 115 9.40 -5.06 -10.66
N LEU A 116 8.79 -5.83 -9.76
CA LEU A 116 8.66 -5.47 -8.36
C LEU A 116 10.03 -5.26 -7.69
N GLU A 117 11.01 -6.07 -8.08
CA GLU A 117 12.39 -5.95 -7.61
C GLU A 117 13.08 -4.66 -8.09
N ALA A 118 12.81 -4.25 -9.34
CA ALA A 118 13.37 -3.04 -9.94
C ALA A 118 12.66 -1.75 -9.49
N SER A 119 11.46 -1.86 -8.91
CA SER A 119 10.59 -0.72 -8.61
C SER A 119 10.89 -0.04 -7.27
N TRP A 120 10.76 1.30 -7.25
CA TRP A 120 11.02 2.14 -6.07
C TRP A 120 10.04 1.88 -4.90
N TYR A 121 8.89 1.29 -5.19
CA TYR A 121 7.86 0.95 -4.20
C TYR A 121 8.11 -0.40 -3.50
N LYS A 122 9.14 -1.18 -3.88
CA LYS A 122 9.51 -2.47 -3.26
C LYS A 122 9.57 -2.38 -1.74
N LYS A 123 10.16 -1.30 -1.21
CA LYS A 123 10.30 -1.04 0.24
C LYS A 123 8.96 -0.94 1.00
N HIS A 124 7.85 -0.73 0.30
CA HIS A 124 6.51 -0.64 0.89
C HIS A 124 5.76 -1.98 0.82
N ILE A 125 6.25 -2.92 0.02
CA ILE A 125 5.64 -4.23 -0.17
C ILE A 125 6.28 -5.18 0.83
N TRP A 126 5.43 -5.84 1.61
CA TRP A 126 5.85 -6.86 2.55
C TRP A 126 5.82 -8.26 1.91
N LEU A 127 4.78 -8.56 1.13
CA LEU A 127 4.61 -9.84 0.47
C LEU A 127 3.91 -9.67 -0.88
N THR A 128 4.37 -10.42 -1.87
CA THR A 128 3.72 -10.57 -3.18
C THR A 128 3.27 -12.01 -3.35
N GLN A 129 2.01 -12.23 -3.70
CA GLN A 129 1.44 -13.57 -3.95
C GLN A 129 0.85 -13.59 -5.35
N VAL A 130 1.39 -14.42 -6.24
CA VAL A 130 0.88 -14.59 -7.61
C VAL A 130 0.23 -15.97 -7.69
N VAL A 131 -1.04 -16.03 -8.09
CA VAL A 131 -1.81 -17.27 -8.16
C VAL A 131 -2.53 -17.36 -9.50
N ASP A 132 -2.39 -18.51 -10.15
CA ASP A 132 -3.21 -18.86 -11.31
C ASP A 132 -4.56 -19.42 -10.84
N VAL A 133 -5.64 -18.89 -11.39
CA VAL A 133 -7.01 -19.31 -11.09
C VAL A 133 -7.73 -19.68 -12.39
N GLU A 134 -8.55 -20.72 -12.35
CA GLU A 134 -9.24 -21.19 -13.55
C GLU A 134 -10.28 -20.19 -14.05
N ARG A 135 -10.94 -19.47 -13.13
CA ARG A 135 -11.98 -18.48 -13.41
C ARG A 135 -12.04 -17.42 -12.30
N ALA A 136 -12.71 -16.31 -12.59
CA ALA A 136 -12.89 -15.21 -11.64
C ALA A 136 -13.64 -15.63 -10.37
N GLU A 137 -14.55 -16.59 -10.46
CA GLU A 137 -15.31 -17.09 -9.30
C GLU A 137 -14.42 -17.83 -8.29
N ALA A 138 -13.34 -18.46 -8.75
CA ALA A 138 -12.39 -19.20 -7.91
C ALA A 138 -11.48 -18.27 -7.08
N ILE A 139 -11.47 -16.96 -7.37
CA ILE A 139 -10.68 -15.97 -6.62
C ILE A 139 -11.09 -15.96 -5.15
N GLY A 140 -12.38 -16.17 -4.84
CA GLY A 140 -12.87 -16.21 -3.46
C GLY A 140 -12.21 -17.31 -2.63
N ASP A 141 -12.07 -18.51 -3.20
CA ASP A 141 -11.46 -19.66 -2.52
C ASP A 141 -9.94 -19.52 -2.46
N ALA A 142 -9.30 -19.09 -3.55
CA ALA A 142 -7.88 -18.78 -3.55
C ALA A 142 -7.54 -17.71 -2.48
N ARG A 143 -8.39 -16.70 -2.31
CA ARG A 143 -8.22 -15.65 -1.29
C ARG A 143 -8.30 -16.18 0.13
N ARG A 144 -9.12 -17.20 0.41
CA ARG A 144 -9.19 -17.86 1.74
C ARG A 144 -7.87 -18.56 2.05
N VAL A 145 -7.40 -19.42 1.14
CA VAL A 145 -6.13 -20.14 1.27
C VAL A 145 -4.96 -19.16 1.47
N LEU A 146 -4.90 -18.10 0.67
CA LEU A 146 -3.86 -17.07 0.80
C LEU A 146 -3.94 -16.28 2.10
N ASN A 147 -5.13 -16.13 2.71
CA ASN A 147 -5.25 -15.48 4.02
C ASN A 147 -4.73 -16.39 5.14
N ASP A 148 -5.03 -17.67 5.08
CA ASP A 148 -4.57 -18.62 6.11
C ASP A 148 -3.04 -18.71 6.09
N ALA A 149 -2.45 -18.87 4.90
CA ALA A 149 -0.99 -18.83 4.72
C ALA A 149 -0.37 -17.49 5.15
N LEU A 150 -1.06 -16.37 4.91
CA LEU A 150 -0.59 -15.06 5.36
C LEU A 150 -0.59 -14.94 6.88
N ILE A 151 -1.62 -15.45 7.55
CA ILE A 151 -1.70 -15.43 9.02
C ILE A 151 -0.60 -16.29 9.63
N GLU A 152 -0.30 -17.43 9.02
CA GLU A 152 0.78 -18.32 9.43
C GLU A 152 2.15 -17.64 9.32
N ASP A 153 2.47 -17.00 8.17
CA ASP A 153 3.72 -16.25 7.98
C ASP A 153 3.86 -15.06 8.97
N ILE A 154 2.74 -14.39 9.32
CA ILE A 154 2.74 -13.35 10.35
C ILE A 154 3.09 -13.95 11.72
N LYS A 155 2.45 -15.07 12.08
CA LYS A 155 2.67 -15.72 13.38
C LYS A 155 4.12 -16.19 13.52
N GLU A 156 4.63 -16.90 12.52
CA GLU A 156 5.99 -17.43 12.54
C GLU A 156 7.03 -16.31 12.71
N LYS A 157 6.89 -15.19 11.99
CA LYS A 157 7.80 -14.04 12.11
C LYS A 157 7.63 -13.24 13.40
N THR A 158 6.46 -13.31 14.05
CA THR A 158 6.21 -12.63 15.33
C THR A 158 6.72 -13.48 16.50
N GLU A 159 6.54 -14.79 16.45
CA GLU A 159 6.99 -15.74 17.48
C GLU A 159 8.49 -16.03 17.39
N GLY A 160 9.07 -16.04 16.19
CA GLY A 160 10.53 -16.18 15.99
C GLY A 160 11.34 -15.01 16.55
N ARG A 161 10.74 -13.81 16.65
CA ARG A 161 11.34 -12.62 17.29
C ARG A 161 11.30 -12.63 18.82
N GLY A 162 10.64 -13.61 19.45
CA GLY A 162 10.61 -13.78 20.90
C GLY A 162 11.70 -14.70 21.45
N LYS A 163 12.60 -15.19 20.60
CA LYS A 163 13.68 -16.13 20.97
C LYS A 163 15.10 -15.56 20.82
N GLU A 164 15.24 -14.26 20.57
CA GLU A 164 16.54 -13.54 20.62
C GLU A 164 16.59 -12.58 21.81
#